data_AF-A0A2S3HK33-F1
#
_entry.id   AF-A0A2S3HK33-F1
#
_cell.length_a   1.000
_cell.length_b   1.000
_cell.length_c   1.000
_cell.angle_alpha   90.00
_cell.angle_beta   90.00
_cell.angle_gamma   90.00
#
_symmetry.space_group_name_H-M   'P 1'
#
loop_
_entity.id
_entity.type
_entity.pdbx_description
1 polymer ?
#
loop_
_entity_poly.entity_id
_entity_poly.type
_entity_poly.pdbx_seq_one_letter_code
_entity_poly.pdbx_strand_id
1 'polypeptide(L)'
;MAKEKDLITPYNYTPESPSPCRSTEKEGQSDGQAPISSTDKQMTSDVGTGPAYSKPRRLATEEIPGIVGDFQRAARNAVEAGFDGVEIHGSHGYLLEQFMNDGTNDRDDEYGGGLDNRCRFAVEVIDAVFCEVGARRVGVTLSPFADFVECADADPVALADYMVRQLNMHEAYVTSRFWEETECILYMRCVC
;
A
#
# COMPACT_ATOMS: atom_id res chain seq x y z
N MET A 1 38.25 -20.31 -0.25
CA MET A 1 37.96 -20.69 1.15
C MET A 1 38.06 -19.44 2.01
N ALA A 2 37.11 -19.30 2.94
CA ALA A 2 36.77 -18.12 3.77
C ALA A 2 36.16 -16.95 2.99
N LYS A 3 35.09 -16.27 3.43
CA LYS A 3 33.96 -16.52 4.35
C LYS A 3 33.21 -15.17 4.27
N GLU A 4 32.18 -15.08 3.43
CA GLU A 4 31.34 -13.88 3.31
C GLU A 4 29.89 -14.36 3.48
N LYS A 5 29.61 -14.85 4.68
CA LYS A 5 28.31 -15.39 5.10
C LYS A 5 27.69 -14.62 6.28
N ASP A 6 28.31 -13.52 6.70
CA ASP A 6 27.98 -12.87 7.98
C ASP A 6 27.40 -11.45 7.82
N LEU A 7 26.83 -11.10 6.66
CA LEU A 7 26.13 -9.82 6.45
C LEU A 7 24.70 -9.98 5.91
N ILE A 8 24.09 -11.14 6.13
CA ILE A 8 22.64 -11.31 5.94
C ILE A 8 22.01 -11.12 7.31
N THR A 9 21.61 -9.89 7.63
CA THR A 9 20.56 -9.68 8.61
C THR A 9 19.24 -9.74 7.85
N PRO A 10 18.32 -10.68 8.16
CA PRO A 10 16.95 -10.55 7.69
C PRO A 10 16.46 -9.17 8.12
N TYR A 11 15.67 -8.49 7.29
CA TYR A 11 14.93 -7.31 7.73
C TYR A 11 13.87 -7.81 8.74
N ASN A 12 14.34 -8.14 9.94
CA ASN A 12 13.49 -8.28 11.11
C ASN A 12 12.82 -6.93 11.26
N TYR A 13 11.48 -6.93 11.30
CA TYR A 13 10.67 -5.81 11.72
C TYR A 13 11.38 -5.07 12.86
N THR A 14 11.97 -3.92 12.55
CA THR A 14 12.61 -3.11 13.56
C THR A 14 11.50 -2.35 14.26
N PRO A 15 11.60 -2.09 15.58
CA PRO A 15 10.61 -1.29 16.30
C PRO A 15 10.37 0.11 15.71
N GLU A 16 11.21 0.54 14.76
CA GLU A 16 11.21 1.87 14.14
C GLU A 16 10.59 1.93 12.74
N SER A 17 10.27 0.79 12.09
CA SER A 17 9.49 0.81 10.85
C SER A 17 8.02 1.11 11.16
N PRO A 18 7.37 2.07 10.48
CA PRO A 18 5.96 2.35 10.71
C PRO A 18 5.15 1.06 10.52
N SER A 19 4.21 0.84 11.44
CA SER A 19 3.36 -0.35 11.40
C SER A 19 2.26 -0.16 10.35
N PRO A 20 1.96 -1.17 9.52
CA PRO A 20 0.77 -1.17 8.66
C PRO A 20 -0.48 -0.76 9.44
N CYS A 21 -1.39 0.01 8.83
CA CYS A 21 -2.56 0.57 9.53
C CYS A 21 -3.33 -0.49 10.34
N ARG A 22 -3.58 -1.67 9.77
CA ARG A 22 -4.30 -2.79 10.42
C ARG A 22 -3.54 -3.41 11.60
N SER A 23 -2.21 -3.25 11.64
CA SER A 23 -1.33 -3.73 12.71
C SER A 23 -1.03 -2.69 13.79
N THR A 24 -1.65 -1.50 13.73
CA THR A 24 -1.49 -0.48 14.77
C THR A 24 -2.39 -0.73 15.98
N GLU A 25 -1.87 -0.44 17.16
CA GLU A 25 -2.66 -0.38 18.39
C GLU A 25 -3.55 0.88 18.41
N LYS A 26 -4.70 0.82 19.10
CA LYS A 26 -5.61 1.97 19.23
C LYS A 26 -4.93 3.21 19.79
N GLU A 27 -3.93 3.04 20.66
CA GLU A 27 -3.21 4.14 21.29
C GLU A 27 -2.32 4.93 20.32
N GLY A 28 -1.96 4.35 19.17
CA GLY A 28 -1.18 5.02 18.12
C GLY A 28 -2.01 5.89 17.17
N GLN A 29 -3.34 5.89 17.29
CA GLN A 29 -4.25 6.66 16.44
C GLN A 29 -4.57 8.00 17.11
N SER A 30 -4.55 9.10 16.35
CA SER A 30 -4.66 10.48 16.86
C SER A 30 -5.88 10.74 17.75
N ASP A 31 -6.97 9.99 17.53
CA ASP A 31 -8.24 10.13 18.25
C ASP A 31 -8.62 8.89 19.09
N GLY A 32 -7.70 7.94 19.28
CA GLY A 32 -7.97 6.65 19.94
C GLY A 32 -8.97 5.76 19.18
N GLN A 33 -9.28 6.13 17.93
CA GLN A 33 -10.17 5.37 17.05
C GLN A 33 -9.50 4.07 16.61
N ALA A 34 -10.31 3.07 16.27
CA ALA A 34 -9.79 1.84 15.69
C ALA A 34 -9.14 2.15 14.32
N PRO A 35 -8.04 1.48 13.96
CA PRO A 35 -7.41 1.66 12.67
C PRO A 35 -8.38 1.32 11.53
N ILE A 36 -8.32 2.08 10.45
CA ILE A 36 -9.13 1.84 9.26
C ILE A 36 -8.52 0.75 8.38
N SER A 37 -9.37 -0.03 7.70
CA SER A 37 -8.99 -1.10 6.79
C SER A 37 -10.07 -1.35 5.74
N SER A 38 -9.77 -2.16 4.72
CA SER A 38 -10.77 -2.71 3.79
C SER A 38 -11.71 -3.71 4.48
N THR A 39 -11.28 -4.30 5.61
CA THR A 39 -12.04 -5.29 6.40
C THR A 39 -12.20 -4.87 7.86
N ASP A 40 -13.17 -5.45 8.57
CA ASP A 40 -13.28 -5.39 10.03
C ASP A 40 -12.73 -6.65 10.72
N LYS A 41 -12.16 -7.60 9.96
CA LYS A 41 -11.52 -8.80 10.52
C LYS A 41 -10.20 -8.44 11.21
N GLN A 42 -10.09 -8.83 12.49
CA GLN A 42 -8.84 -8.73 13.23
C GLN A 42 -7.81 -9.70 12.64
N MET A 43 -6.54 -9.28 12.59
CA MET A 43 -5.45 -10.16 12.17
C MET A 43 -5.25 -11.30 13.16
N THR A 44 -4.83 -12.45 12.67
CA THR A 44 -4.32 -13.52 13.53
C THR A 44 -2.95 -13.11 14.06
N SER A 45 -2.75 -13.32 15.37
CA SER A 45 -1.52 -12.93 16.04
C SER A 45 -0.44 -14.00 15.82
N ASP A 46 0.25 -13.97 14.68
CA ASP A 46 1.34 -14.92 14.43
C ASP A 46 2.67 -14.51 15.10
N VAL A 47 2.73 -13.32 15.71
CA VAL A 47 3.88 -12.90 16.52
C VAL A 47 3.67 -13.34 17.97
N GLY A 48 4.05 -14.59 18.25
CA GLY A 48 3.78 -15.36 19.46
C GLY A 48 4.18 -14.81 20.85
N THR A 49 4.40 -13.50 21.02
CA THR A 49 4.54 -12.85 22.35
C THR A 49 4.15 -11.35 22.35
N GLY A 50 3.52 -10.83 21.29
CA GLY A 50 3.14 -9.41 21.19
C GLY A 50 1.72 -9.10 21.68
N PRO A 51 1.41 -7.84 22.06
CA PRO A 51 0.04 -7.41 22.30
C PRO A 51 -0.84 -7.67 21.06
N ALA A 52 -2.08 -8.08 21.29
CA ALA A 52 -3.02 -8.35 20.21
C ALA A 52 -3.29 -7.07 19.40
N TYR A 53 -3.11 -7.13 18.08
CA TYR A 53 -3.46 -6.03 17.18
C TYR A 53 -4.90 -5.59 17.40
N SER A 54 -5.16 -4.28 17.36
CA SER A 54 -6.51 -3.80 17.58
C SER A 54 -7.43 -4.22 16.42
N LYS A 55 -8.68 -4.61 16.74
CA LYS A 55 -9.68 -4.93 15.69
C LYS A 55 -9.88 -3.68 14.81
N PRO A 56 -9.60 -3.74 13.49
CA PRO A 56 -9.78 -2.61 12.61
C PRO A 56 -11.26 -2.29 12.41
N ARG A 57 -11.53 -1.06 11.98
CA ARG A 57 -12.83 -0.63 11.48
C ARG A 57 -12.78 -0.65 9.96
N ARG A 58 -13.75 -1.33 9.34
CA ARG A 58 -13.97 -1.21 7.89
C ARG A 58 -14.26 0.25 7.55
N LEU A 59 -13.51 0.79 6.61
CA LEU A 59 -13.73 2.15 6.10
C LEU A 59 -15.09 2.22 5.42
N ALA A 60 -15.95 3.18 5.79
CA ALA A 60 -17.24 3.35 5.14
C ALA A 60 -17.03 3.88 3.71
N THR A 61 -17.91 3.49 2.80
CA THR A 61 -17.84 3.85 1.38
C THR A 61 -17.82 5.36 1.18
N GLU A 62 -18.59 6.09 1.99
CA GLU A 62 -18.69 7.55 1.95
C GLU A 62 -17.45 8.27 2.53
N GLU A 63 -16.60 7.56 3.29
CA GLU A 63 -15.34 8.10 3.82
C GLU A 63 -14.21 8.07 2.77
N ILE A 64 -14.27 7.14 1.80
CA ILE A 64 -13.19 6.91 0.83
C ILE A 64 -12.84 8.18 0.03
N PRO A 65 -13.80 8.97 -0.51
CA PRO A 65 -13.48 10.22 -1.20
C PRO A 65 -12.75 11.24 -0.31
N GLY A 66 -13.03 11.23 1.00
CA GLY A 66 -12.31 12.05 1.98
C GLY A 66 -10.84 11.65 2.07
N ILE A 67 -10.55 10.35 2.17
CA ILE A 67 -9.20 9.81 2.21
C ILE A 67 -8.44 10.09 0.90
N VAL A 68 -9.08 9.96 -0.26
CA VAL A 68 -8.50 10.38 -1.55
C VAL A 68 -8.09 11.85 -1.49
N GLY A 69 -8.98 12.72 -0.99
CA GLY A 69 -8.68 14.13 -0.77
C GLY A 69 -7.53 14.38 0.21
N ASP A 70 -7.31 13.50 1.19
CA ASP A 70 -6.20 13.60 2.15
C ASP A 70 -4.85 13.33 1.46
N PHE A 71 -4.77 12.28 0.62
CA PHE A 71 -3.59 12.01 -0.21
C PHE A 71 -3.27 13.19 -1.15
N GLN A 72 -4.30 13.74 -1.78
CA GLN A 72 -4.16 14.90 -2.66
C GLN A 72 -3.57 16.11 -1.91
N ARG A 73 -4.13 16.46 -0.75
CA ARG A 73 -3.62 17.57 0.07
C ARG A 73 -2.21 17.30 0.57
N ALA A 74 -1.90 16.07 0.99
CA ALA A 74 -0.57 15.69 1.42
C ALA A 74 0.47 15.86 0.30
N ALA A 75 0.12 15.46 -0.93
CA ALA A 75 0.98 15.65 -2.09
C ALA A 75 1.25 17.11 -2.40
N ARG A 76 0.22 17.96 -2.40
CA ARG A 76 0.38 19.41 -2.55
C ARG A 76 1.31 19.98 -1.49
N ASN A 77 1.07 19.65 -0.22
CA ASN A 77 1.86 20.15 0.89
C ASN A 77 3.34 19.75 0.77
N ALA A 78 3.64 18.53 0.32
CA ALA A 78 5.01 18.08 0.08
C ALA A 78 5.70 18.92 -1.00
N VAL A 79 5.03 19.16 -2.13
CA VAL A 79 5.59 19.98 -3.21
C VAL A 79 5.74 21.45 -2.77
N GLU A 80 4.78 22.00 -2.04
CA GLU A 80 4.87 23.36 -1.46
C GLU A 80 6.01 23.48 -0.45
N ALA A 81 6.33 22.41 0.28
CA ALA A 81 7.47 22.33 1.18
C ALA A 81 8.82 22.18 0.47
N GLY A 82 8.84 22.03 -0.86
CA GLY A 82 10.05 21.97 -1.68
C GLY A 82 10.54 20.55 -2.00
N PHE A 83 9.74 19.50 -1.78
CA PHE A 83 10.06 18.17 -2.28
C PHE A 83 9.94 18.13 -3.82
N ASP A 84 10.85 17.41 -4.49
CA ASP A 84 10.83 17.24 -5.94
C ASP A 84 9.62 16.42 -6.43
N GLY A 85 9.07 15.60 -5.54
CA GLY A 85 7.93 14.74 -5.81
C GLY A 85 7.51 13.94 -4.58
N VAL A 86 6.56 13.04 -4.78
CA VAL A 86 5.97 12.17 -3.75
C VAL A 86 5.93 10.73 -4.23
N GLU A 87 5.97 9.79 -3.30
CA GLU A 87 5.76 8.37 -3.57
C GLU A 87 4.48 7.90 -2.87
N ILE A 88 3.55 7.32 -3.63
CA ILE A 88 2.33 6.70 -3.12
C ILE A 88 2.68 5.29 -2.66
N HIS A 89 2.45 5.00 -1.37
CA HIS A 89 2.76 3.71 -0.77
C HIS A 89 1.58 2.74 -0.90
N GLY A 90 1.62 1.86 -1.90
CA GLY A 90 0.65 0.80 -2.16
C GLY A 90 1.18 -0.61 -1.90
N SER A 91 2.04 -0.77 -0.89
CA SER A 91 2.78 -2.00 -0.57
C SER A 91 2.75 -2.34 0.92
N HIS A 92 3.38 -3.45 1.32
CA HIS A 92 3.62 -3.94 2.69
C HIS A 92 2.41 -4.00 3.65
N GLY A 93 1.23 -4.37 3.15
CA GLY A 93 0.00 -4.52 3.92
C GLY A 93 -0.62 -3.18 4.37
N TYR A 94 -0.19 -2.05 3.81
CA TYR A 94 -0.81 -0.74 4.09
C TYR A 94 -2.16 -0.59 3.41
N LEU A 95 -2.86 0.50 3.73
CA LEU A 95 -4.27 0.69 3.40
C LEU A 95 -4.62 0.42 1.93
N LEU A 96 -3.84 0.95 0.97
CA LEU A 96 -4.12 0.72 -0.45
C LEU A 96 -3.95 -0.75 -0.85
N GLU A 97 -2.92 -1.42 -0.33
CA GLU A 97 -2.68 -2.83 -0.60
C GLU A 97 -3.76 -3.73 0.02
N GLN A 98 -4.28 -3.36 1.21
CA GLN A 98 -5.41 -4.05 1.82
C GLN A 98 -6.68 -4.00 0.96
N PHE A 99 -6.88 -2.94 0.17
CA PHE A 99 -8.00 -2.85 -0.78
C PHE A 99 -7.72 -3.67 -2.04
N MET A 100 -6.49 -3.67 -2.55
CA MET A 100 -6.16 -4.40 -3.78
C MET A 100 -6.24 -5.93 -3.64
N ASN A 101 -5.83 -6.48 -2.49
CA ASN A 101 -5.71 -7.92 -2.28
C ASN A 101 -7.03 -8.57 -1.84
N ASP A 102 -7.48 -9.61 -2.53
CA ASP A 102 -8.70 -10.36 -2.15
C ASP A 102 -8.57 -11.20 -0.87
N GLY A 103 -7.36 -11.53 -0.42
CA GLY A 103 -7.14 -12.20 0.86
C GLY A 103 -7.51 -11.32 2.07
N THR A 104 -7.46 -9.99 1.91
CA THR A 104 -7.86 -9.03 2.96
C THR A 104 -9.18 -8.33 2.64
N ASN A 105 -9.39 -7.91 1.39
CA ASN A 105 -10.58 -7.15 0.99
C ASN A 105 -11.81 -8.06 0.82
N ASP A 106 -12.62 -8.12 1.88
CA ASP A 106 -13.89 -8.85 1.89
C ASP A 106 -15.12 -7.93 1.75
N ARG A 107 -14.96 -6.78 1.09
CA ARG A 107 -16.06 -5.85 0.81
C ARG A 107 -16.97 -6.39 -0.30
N ASP A 108 -18.23 -5.98 -0.26
CA ASP A 108 -19.28 -6.27 -1.23
C ASP A 108 -19.83 -5.02 -1.94
N ASP A 109 -19.19 -3.86 -1.75
CA ASP A 109 -19.49 -2.59 -2.42
C ASP A 109 -18.62 -2.35 -3.66
N GLU A 110 -18.66 -1.14 -4.23
CA GLU A 110 -17.88 -0.79 -5.43
C GLU A 110 -16.35 -0.80 -5.25
N TYR A 111 -15.86 -1.01 -4.03
CA TYR A 111 -14.44 -1.14 -3.70
C TYR A 111 -14.03 -2.58 -3.35
N GLY A 112 -14.91 -3.56 -3.56
CA GLY A 112 -14.70 -4.97 -3.25
C GLY A 112 -15.04 -5.94 -4.40
N GLY A 113 -14.69 -7.21 -4.19
CA GLY A 113 -14.99 -8.27 -5.15
C GLY A 113 -14.04 -8.31 -6.35
N GLY A 114 -14.53 -7.87 -7.51
CA GLY A 114 -13.77 -7.94 -8.78
C GLY A 114 -12.48 -7.12 -8.77
N LEU A 115 -11.50 -7.51 -9.58
CA LEU A 115 -10.18 -6.87 -9.63
C LEU A 115 -10.27 -5.35 -9.87
N ASP A 116 -11.15 -4.92 -10.77
CA ASP A 116 -11.40 -3.51 -11.07
C ASP A 116 -11.92 -2.72 -9.86
N ASN A 117 -12.83 -3.32 -9.09
CA ASN A 117 -13.35 -2.72 -7.85
C ASN A 117 -12.29 -2.68 -6.75
N ARG A 118 -11.54 -3.77 -6.55
CA ARG A 118 -10.47 -3.83 -5.53
C ARG A 118 -9.37 -2.79 -5.79
N CYS A 119 -9.02 -2.58 -7.06
CA CYS A 119 -8.04 -1.57 -7.46
C CYS A 119 -8.61 -0.15 -7.53
N ARG A 120 -9.93 0.04 -7.51
CA ARG A 120 -10.59 1.35 -7.68
C ARG A 120 -10.03 2.41 -6.74
N PHE A 121 -9.94 2.10 -5.46
CA PHE A 121 -9.46 3.06 -4.47
C PHE A 121 -8.01 3.50 -4.72
N ALA A 122 -7.13 2.55 -5.06
CA ALA A 122 -5.74 2.87 -5.39
C ALA A 122 -5.65 3.75 -6.64
N VAL A 123 -6.43 3.44 -7.68
CA VAL A 123 -6.50 4.23 -8.92
C VAL A 123 -7.01 5.65 -8.64
N GLU A 124 -8.07 5.81 -7.85
CA GLU A 124 -8.59 7.14 -7.48
C GLU A 124 -7.56 8.00 -6.72
N VAL A 125 -6.79 7.39 -5.81
CA VAL A 125 -5.68 8.07 -5.11
C VAL A 125 -4.59 8.49 -6.09
N ILE A 126 -4.19 7.59 -6.98
CA ILE A 126 -3.16 7.86 -8.00
C ILE A 126 -3.61 9.02 -8.90
N ASP A 127 -4.83 8.96 -9.42
CA ASP A 127 -5.42 9.99 -10.28
C ASP A 127 -5.47 11.35 -9.59
N ALA A 128 -5.94 11.40 -8.34
CA ALA A 128 -6.04 12.64 -7.58
C ALA A 128 -4.66 13.28 -7.36
N VAL A 129 -3.66 12.47 -6.99
CA VAL A 129 -2.29 12.95 -6.75
C VAL A 129 -1.62 13.37 -8.07
N PHE A 130 -1.80 12.61 -9.16
CA PHE A 130 -1.32 12.99 -10.49
C PHE A 130 -1.92 14.31 -10.96
N CYS A 131 -3.23 14.52 -10.76
CA CYS A 131 -3.91 15.77 -11.10
C CYS A 131 -3.38 16.96 -10.29
N GLU A 132 -3.04 16.75 -9.02
CA GLU A 132 -2.61 17.83 -8.11
C GLU A 132 -1.18 18.30 -8.39
N VAL A 133 -0.22 17.38 -8.49
CA VAL A 133 1.22 17.74 -8.53
C VAL A 133 1.91 17.44 -9.86
N GLY A 134 1.21 16.76 -10.77
CA GLY A 134 1.69 16.32 -12.07
C GLY A 134 2.38 14.95 -12.04
N ALA A 135 2.05 14.08 -12.99
CA ALA A 135 2.51 12.69 -13.08
C ALA A 135 4.05 12.50 -13.00
N ARG A 136 4.82 13.48 -13.49
CA ARG A 136 6.31 13.43 -13.45
C ARG A 136 6.91 13.54 -12.05
N ARG A 137 6.11 13.98 -11.06
CA ARG A 137 6.50 14.16 -9.67
C ARG A 137 6.00 13.05 -8.76
N VAL A 138 5.47 11.97 -9.32
CA VAL A 138 4.77 10.95 -8.52
C VAL A 138 5.31 9.57 -8.87
N GLY A 139 5.78 8.87 -7.83
CA GLY A 139 6.09 7.44 -7.87
C GLY A 139 5.00 6.63 -7.18
N VAL A 140 4.90 5.34 -7.50
CA VAL A 140 3.98 4.39 -6.85
C VAL A 140 4.73 3.10 -6.54
N THR A 141 4.73 2.72 -5.27
CA THR A 141 5.34 1.46 -4.79
C THR A 141 4.26 0.41 -4.60
N LEU A 142 4.46 -0.79 -5.16
CA LEU A 142 3.53 -1.92 -5.14
C LEU A 142 4.28 -3.20 -4.77
N SER A 143 3.65 -4.10 -4.01
CA SER A 143 4.21 -5.41 -3.65
C SER A 143 3.21 -6.56 -3.91
N PRO A 144 2.70 -6.74 -5.14
CA PRO A 144 1.60 -7.66 -5.42
C PRO A 144 1.92 -9.14 -5.13
N PHE A 145 3.21 -9.51 -5.05
CA PHE A 145 3.64 -10.87 -4.74
C PHE A 145 3.95 -11.10 -3.26
N ALA A 146 3.93 -10.05 -2.45
CA ALA A 146 4.21 -10.17 -1.02
C ALA A 146 2.95 -10.54 -0.26
N ASP A 147 3.09 -11.35 0.79
CA ASP A 147 2.01 -11.84 1.65
C ASP A 147 2.07 -11.25 3.07
N PHE A 148 2.78 -10.14 3.22
CA PHE A 148 2.94 -9.45 4.50
C PHE A 148 1.59 -9.19 5.16
N VAL A 149 1.50 -9.44 6.48
CA VAL A 149 0.39 -8.93 7.31
C VAL A 149 -0.97 -9.52 6.86
N GLU A 150 -0.96 -10.79 6.42
CA GLU A 150 -2.13 -11.51 5.86
C GLU A 150 -2.73 -10.85 4.60
N CYS A 151 -1.91 -10.09 3.88
CA CYS A 151 -2.33 -9.33 2.70
C CYS A 151 -1.77 -9.99 1.44
N ALA A 152 -2.39 -11.09 1.01
CA ALA A 152 -2.05 -11.80 -0.23
C ALA A 152 -3.22 -11.80 -1.22
N ASP A 153 -2.91 -11.77 -2.51
CA ASP A 153 -3.90 -11.93 -3.59
C ASP A 153 -3.87 -13.35 -4.15
N ALA A 154 -5.03 -13.87 -4.55
CA ALA A 154 -5.12 -15.18 -5.19
C ALA A 154 -4.50 -15.21 -6.61
N ASP A 155 -4.44 -14.08 -7.32
CA ASP A 155 -3.80 -13.93 -8.62
C ASP A 155 -2.92 -12.66 -8.68
N PRO A 156 -1.73 -12.71 -8.06
CA PRO A 156 -0.83 -11.56 -7.95
C PRO A 156 -0.29 -11.08 -9.31
N VAL A 157 -0.26 -11.96 -10.32
CA VAL A 157 0.14 -11.60 -11.69
C VAL A 157 -0.94 -10.75 -12.35
N ALA A 158 -2.22 -11.13 -12.24
CA ALA A 158 -3.32 -10.33 -12.77
C ALA A 158 -3.41 -8.96 -12.08
N LEU A 159 -3.22 -8.93 -10.75
CA LEU A 159 -3.15 -7.68 -9.99
C LEU A 159 -2.03 -6.76 -10.47
N ALA A 160 -0.81 -7.32 -10.64
CA ALA A 160 0.33 -6.57 -11.14
C ALA A 160 0.10 -6.03 -12.56
N ASP A 161 -0.39 -6.87 -13.49
CA ASP A 161 -0.69 -6.45 -14.87
C ASP A 161 -1.74 -5.34 -14.91
N TYR A 162 -2.81 -5.48 -14.11
CA TYR A 162 -3.85 -4.45 -14.02
C TYR A 162 -3.27 -3.11 -13.56
N MET A 163 -2.54 -3.09 -12.44
CA MET A 163 -2.00 -1.83 -11.90
C MET A 163 -0.96 -1.19 -12.82
N VAL A 164 -0.10 -1.98 -13.48
CA VAL A 164 0.83 -1.46 -14.49
C VAL A 164 0.09 -0.82 -15.66
N ARG A 165 -1.00 -1.43 -16.14
CA ARG A 165 -1.82 -0.84 -17.20
C ARG A 165 -2.47 0.47 -16.78
N GLN A 166 -3.00 0.55 -15.56
CA GLN A 166 -3.56 1.80 -15.04
C GLN A 166 -2.48 2.89 -14.98
N LEU A 167 -1.30 2.57 -14.45
CA LEU A 167 -0.19 3.53 -14.36
C LEU A 167 0.29 4.01 -15.73
N ASN A 168 0.32 3.13 -16.73
CA ASN A 168 0.71 3.46 -18.11
C ASN A 168 -0.28 4.39 -18.83
N MET A 169 -1.48 4.62 -18.29
CA MET A 169 -2.39 5.65 -18.80
C MET A 169 -1.87 7.07 -18.55
N HIS A 170 -0.86 7.21 -17.68
CA HIS A 170 -0.24 8.49 -17.33
C HIS A 170 1.23 8.48 -17.75
N GLU A 171 1.76 9.62 -18.21
CA GLU A 171 3.20 9.80 -18.46
C GLU A 171 3.98 9.93 -17.12
N ALA A 172 3.91 8.88 -16.28
CA ALA A 172 4.44 8.86 -14.93
C ALA A 172 5.74 8.04 -14.82
N TYR A 173 6.58 8.42 -13.86
CA TYR A 173 7.72 7.60 -13.44
C TYR A 173 7.23 6.49 -12.50
N VAL A 174 6.99 5.29 -13.03
CA VAL A 174 6.68 4.13 -12.18
C VAL A 174 7.95 3.61 -11.53
N THR A 175 8.17 3.92 -10.25
CA THR A 175 9.17 3.24 -9.42
C THR A 175 8.50 2.10 -8.65
N SER A 176 8.18 1.01 -9.36
CA SER A 176 7.72 -0.22 -8.70
C SER A 176 8.89 -0.91 -8.01
N ARG A 177 8.96 -0.88 -6.67
CA ARG A 177 9.84 -1.78 -5.92
C ARG A 177 9.11 -3.06 -5.58
N PHE A 178 9.29 -4.08 -6.40
CA PHE A 178 8.89 -5.44 -6.08
C PHE A 178 9.90 -6.01 -5.09
N TRP A 179 9.42 -6.42 -3.91
CA TRP A 179 10.21 -7.18 -2.95
C TRP A 179 9.93 -8.67 -3.18
N GLU A 180 10.90 -9.39 -3.72
CA GLU A 180 10.93 -10.86 -3.75
C GLU A 180 12.21 -11.29 -3.01
N GLU A 181 12.23 -12.48 -2.38
CA GLU A 181 13.43 -13.05 -1.73
C GLU A 181 14.62 -13.27 -2.71
N THR A 182 14.41 -13.00 -3.99
CA THR A 182 15.42 -12.94 -5.04
C THR A 182 15.37 -11.60 -5.75
N GLU A 183 16.51 -10.91 -5.79
CA GLU A 183 16.72 -9.60 -6.40
C GLU A 183 16.04 -9.42 -7.77
N CYS A 184 14.88 -8.76 -7.80
CA CYS A 184 14.27 -8.21 -9.01
C CYS A 184 13.68 -6.83 -8.71
N ILE A 185 14.54 -5.82 -8.57
CA ILE A 185 14.07 -4.42 -8.62
C ILE A 185 13.72 -4.13 -10.09
N LEU A 186 12.45 -4.33 -10.46
CA LEU A 186 11.93 -3.89 -11.75
C LEU A 186 11.73 -2.37 -11.71
N TYR A 187 12.79 -1.61 -11.96
CA TYR A 187 12.68 -0.20 -12.35
C TYR A 187 12.07 -0.12 -13.75
N MET A 188 10.74 -0.14 -13.83
CA MET A 188 10.04 0.04 -15.08
C MET A 188 9.96 1.53 -15.41
N ARG A 189 11.07 2.05 -15.94
CA ARG A 189 11.16 3.40 -16.48
C ARG A 189 10.37 3.43 -17.78
N CYS A 190 9.07 3.71 -17.70
CA CYS A 190 8.25 3.88 -18.90
C CYS A 190 8.60 5.23 -19.54
N VAL A 191 9.55 5.19 -20.46
CA VAL A 191 9.83 6.28 -21.40
C VAL A 191 9.04 5.95 -22.66
N CYS A 192 7.97 6.67 -22.90
CA CYS A 192 7.44 6.85 -24.25
C CYS A 192 8.24 7.97 -24.93
#